data_AF-A0A2R4ZQI6-F1
#
_entry.id   AF-A0A2R4ZQI6-F1
#
_cell.length_a   1.000
_cell.length_b   1.000
_cell.length_c   1.000
_cell.angle_alpha   90.00
_cell.angle_beta   90.00
_cell.angle_gamma   90.00
#
_symmetry.space_group_name_H-M   'P 1'
#
loop_
_entity.id
_entity.type
_entity.pdbx_description
1 polymer ?
#
loop_
_entity_poly.entity_id
_entity_poly.type
_entity_poly.pdbx_seq_one_letter_code
_entity_poly.pdbx_strand_id
1 'polypeptide(L)' 'MITVEDTGIWLRAIIVGIVTMLIGLALSIISFLAESPDIVRAAVSIIGLGVTLAGMYLAIKGFIGYIAVKASLRKKDR' A
#
# COMPACT_ATOMS: atom_id res chain seq x y z
N MET A 1 -16.01 -18.65 -10.67
CA MET A 1 -17.12 -17.68 -10.81
C MET A 1 -16.71 -16.49 -9.98
N ILE A 2 -16.28 -15.39 -10.60
CA ILE A 2 -15.79 -14.21 -9.86
C ILE A 2 -17.02 -13.52 -9.26
N THR A 3 -17.08 -13.42 -7.93
CA THR A 3 -18.21 -12.80 -7.22
C THR A 3 -17.88 -11.36 -6.83
N VAL A 4 -18.89 -10.59 -6.46
CA VAL A 4 -18.72 -9.20 -5.99
C VAL A 4 -17.75 -9.14 -4.78
N GLU A 5 -17.64 -10.23 -4.03
CA GLU A 5 -16.72 -10.40 -2.91
C GLU A 5 -15.24 -10.33 -3.32
N ASP A 6 -14.86 -10.91 -4.47
CA ASP A 6 -13.48 -10.85 -4.97
C ASP A 6 -13.04 -9.41 -5.19
N THR A 7 -13.96 -8.57 -5.69
CA THR A 7 -13.73 -7.14 -5.89
C THR A 7 -13.46 -6.43 -4.56
N GLY A 8 -14.19 -6.82 -3.50
CA GLY A 8 -14.00 -6.31 -2.15
C GLY A 8 -12.65 -6.67 -1.54
N ILE A 9 -12.12 -7.86 -1.82
CA ILE A 9 -10.79 -8.30 -1.35
C ILE A 9 -9.69 -7.44 -1.95
N TRP A 10 -9.74 -7.20 -3.27
CA TRP A 10 -8.77 -6.34 -3.95
C TRP A 10 -8.85 -4.89 -3.48
N LEU A 11 -10.06 -4.36 -3.25
CA LEU A 11 -10.23 -3.02 -2.70
C LEU A 11 -9.64 -2.90 -1.29
N ARG A 12 -9.85 -3.90 -0.42
CA ARG A 12 -9.23 -3.95 0.91
C ARG A 12 -7.69 -3.99 0.81
N ALA A 13 -7.14 -4.76 -0.13
CA ALA A 13 -5.69 -4.79 -0.35
C ALA A 13 -5.13 -3.42 -0.77
N ILE A 14 -5.86 -2.67 -1.61
CA ILE A 14 -5.49 -1.29 -1.97
C ILE A 14 -5.50 -0.39 -0.73
N ILE A 15 -6.56 -0.43 0.06
CA ILE A 15 -6.69 0.37 1.28
C ILE A 15 -5.55 0.06 2.25
N VAL A 16 -5.26 -1.22 2.50
CA VAL A 16 -4.14 -1.64 3.37
C VAL A 16 -2.81 -1.15 2.83
N GLY A 17 -2.59 -1.23 1.51
CA GLY A 17 -1.38 -0.70 0.86
C GLY A 17 -1.21 0.80 1.08
N ILE A 18 -2.27 1.58 0.86
CA ILE A 18 -2.25 3.04 1.08
C ILE A 18 -2.01 3.38 2.56
N VAL A 19 -2.71 2.72 3.49
CA VAL A 19 -2.53 2.95 4.93
C VAL A 19 -1.10 2.63 5.36
N THR A 20 -0.55 1.50 4.91
CA THR A 20 0.85 1.13 5.18
C THR A 20 1.82 2.17 4.61
N MET A 21 1.54 2.67 3.41
CA MET A 21 2.34 3.72 2.78
C MET A 21 2.34 5.01 3.61
N LEU A 22 1.18 5.44 4.09
CA LEU A 22 1.05 6.64 4.92
C LEU A 22 1.74 6.49 6.27
N ILE A 23 1.67 5.32 6.90
CA ILE A 23 2.36 5.02 8.16
C ILE A 23 3.88 5.10 7.95
N GLY A 24 4.41 4.49 6.89
CA GLY A 24 5.84 4.56 6.56
C GLY A 24 6.32 5.99 6.38
N LEU A 25 5.55 6.80 5.64
CA LEU A 25 5.87 8.20 5.40
C LEU A 25 5.83 9.01 6.70
N ALA A 26 4.81 8.80 7.54
CA ALA A 26 4.70 9.47 8.84
C ALA A 26 5.90 9.15 9.73
N LEU A 27 6.36 7.90 9.77
CA LEU A 27 7.56 7.50 10.53
C LEU A 27 8.82 8.23 10.03
N SER A 28 9.00 8.34 8.71
CA SER A 28 10.12 9.09 8.13
C SER A 28 10.06 10.58 8.51
N ILE A 29 8.88 11.21 8.47
CA ILE A 29 8.72 12.62 8.86
C ILE A 29 8.98 12.82 10.35
N ILE A 30 8.40 11.97 11.22
CA ILE A 30 8.59 12.05 12.68
C ILE A 30 10.07 11.89 13.03
N SER A 31 10.78 10.99 12.36
CA SER A 31 12.22 10.82 12.58
C SER A 31 13.04 12.07 12.28
N PHE A 32 12.59 12.88 11.32
CA PHE A 32 13.24 14.14 10.95
C PHE A 32 12.99 15.23 12.00
N LEU A 33 11.78 15.26 12.59
CA LEU A 33 11.37 16.24 13.59
C LEU A 33 11.86 15.91 15.01
N ALA A 34 12.15 14.64 15.29
CA ALA A 34 12.62 14.22 16.60
C ALA A 34 14.07 14.65 16.84
N GLU A 35 14.33 15.24 18.01
CA GLU A 35 15.68 15.43 18.55
C GLU A 35 16.27 14.08 18.97
N SER A 36 16.69 13.31 17.98
CA SER A 36 17.34 12.00 18.15
C SER A 36 18.75 12.04 17.56
N PRO A 37 19.67 11.19 18.06
CA PRO A 37 21.01 11.07 17.48
C PRO A 37 20.93 10.78 15.98
N ASP A 38 21.84 11.36 15.18
CA ASP A 38 21.82 11.28 13.71
C ASP A 38 21.65 9.86 13.17
N ILE A 39 22.28 8.89 13.83
CA ILE A 39 22.23 7.47 13.46
C ILE A 39 20.81 6.90 13.63
N VAL A 40 20.12 7.26 14.72
CA VAL A 40 18.76 6.79 15.02
C VAL A 40 17.78 7.41 14.03
N ARG A 41 17.91 8.72 13.77
CA ARG A 41 17.13 9.44 12.76
C ARG A 41 17.28 8.83 11.38
N ALA A 42 18.51 8.56 10.94
CA ALA A 42 18.77 7.94 9.64
C ALA A 42 18.17 6.53 9.54
N ALA A 43 18.34 5.71 10.58
CA ALA A 43 17.79 4.34 10.61
C ALA A 43 16.26 4.33 10.52
N VAL A 44 15.57 5.14 11.35
CA VAL A 44 14.10 5.22 11.33
C VAL A 44 13.59 5.79 10.00
N SER A 45 14.29 6.76 9.41
CA SER A 45 13.94 7.31 8.10
C SER A 45 14.03 6.25 7.00
N ILE A 46 15.12 5.47 6.93
CA ILE A 46 15.29 4.38 5.96
C ILE A 46 14.20 3.32 6.13
N ILE A 47 13.89 2.95 7.38
CA ILE A 47 12.82 1.98 7.68
C ILE A 47 11.47 2.53 7.21
N GLY A 48 11.14 3.79 7.52
CA GLY A 48 9.90 4.43 7.10
C GLY A 48 9.76 4.49 5.58
N LEU A 49 10.83 4.80 4.86
CA LEU A 49 10.86 4.77 3.40
C LEU A 49 10.67 3.34 2.86
N GLY A 50 11.29 2.34 3.48
CA GLY A 50 11.09 0.93 3.13
C GLY A 50 9.65 0.48 3.30
N VAL A 51 9.02 0.83 4.43
CA VAL A 51 7.59 0.57 4.69
C VAL A 51 6.70 1.30 3.67
N THR A 52 7.05 2.53 3.30
CA THR A 52 6.35 3.31 2.28
C THR A 52 6.35 2.60 0.93
N LEU A 53 7.52 2.12 0.49
CA LEU A 53 7.67 1.37 -0.76
C LEU A 53 6.89 0.05 -0.74
N ALA A 54 6.91 -0.67 0.39
CA ALA A 54 6.14 -1.89 0.55
C ALA A 54 4.62 -1.65 0.47
N GLY A 55 4.13 -0.58 1.11
CA GLY A 55 2.74 -0.15 1.01
C GLY A 55 2.34 0.22 -0.42
N MET A 56 3.20 0.98 -1.12
CA MET A 56 2.99 1.34 -2.52
C MET A 56 2.91 0.10 -3.42
N TYR A 57 3.81 -0.87 -3.22
CA TYR A 57 3.80 -2.13 -3.97
C TYR A 57 2.49 -2.92 -3.77
N LEU A 58 2.02 -3.02 -2.51
CA LEU A 58 0.74 -3.65 -2.19
C LEU A 58 -0.44 -2.94 -2.84
N ALA A 59 -0.45 -1.60 -2.81
CA ALA A 59 -1.50 -0.81 -3.44
C ALA A 59 -1.55 -1.03 -4.97
N ILE A 60 -0.39 -1.06 -5.64
CA ILE A 60 -0.29 -1.32 -7.08
C ILE A 60 -0.77 -2.74 -7.41
N LYS A 61 -0.32 -3.76 -6.66
CA LYS A 61 -0.80 -5.14 -6.84
C LYS A 61 -2.31 -5.26 -6.62
N GLY A 62 -2.82 -4.61 -5.57
CA GLY A 62 -4.24 -4.53 -5.27
C GLY A 62 -5.03 -3.95 -6.45
N PHE A 63 -4.54 -2.86 -7.02
CA PHE A 63 -5.15 -2.16 -8.14
C PHE A 63 -5.16 -2.99 -9.42
N ILE A 64 -4.05 -3.65 -9.76
CA ILE A 64 -3.97 -4.54 -10.92
C ILE A 64 -4.97 -5.69 -10.78
N GLY A 65 -5.05 -6.31 -9.60
CA GLY A 65 -6.02 -7.38 -9.34
C GLY A 65 -7.48 -6.91 -9.46
N TYR A 66 -7.78 -5.72 -8.94
CA TYR A 66 -9.10 -5.10 -9.09
C TYR A 66 -9.48 -4.89 -10.56
N ILE A 67 -8.57 -4.35 -11.39
CA ILE A 67 -8.81 -4.18 -12.83
C ILE A 67 -8.99 -5.52 -13.54
N ALA A 68 -8.16 -6.52 -13.22
CA ALA A 68 -8.25 -7.85 -13.84
C ALA A 68 -9.61 -8.52 -13.57
N VAL A 69 -10.09 -8.43 -12.32
CA VAL A 69 -11.42 -8.92 -11.92
C VAL A 69 -12.52 -8.19 -12.70
N LYS A 70 -12.48 -6.86 -12.75
CA LYS A 70 -13.48 -6.05 -13.46
C LYS A 70 -13.50 -6.35 -14.96
N ALA A 71 -12.34 -6.54 -15.59
CA ALA A 71 -12.23 -6.89 -17.00
C ALA A 71 -12.78 -8.30 -17.30
N SER A 72 -12.57 -9.25 -16.38
CA SER A 72 -13.11 -10.61 -16.51
C SER A 72 -14.64 -10.63 -16.41
N LEU A 73 -15.22 -9.88 -15.48
CA LEU A 73 -16.68 -9.74 -15.38
C LEU A 73 -17.28 -9.15 -16.67
N ARG A 74 -16.65 -8.10 -17.22
CA ARG A 74 -17.11 -7.48 -18.47
C ARG A 74 -17.02 -8.40 -19.70
N LYS A 75 -16.09 -9.36 -19.71
CA LYS A 75 -16.01 -10.39 -20.77
C LYS A 75 -17.08 -11.46 -20.63
N LYS A 76 -17.59 -11.70 -19.42
CA LYS A 76 -18.63 -12.71 -19.15
C LYS A 76 -20.03 -12.24 -19.57
N ASP A 77 -20.27 -10.93 -19.59
CA ASP A 77 -21.54 -10.32 -20.01
C ASP A 77 -21.67 -10.13 -21.54
N ARG A 78 -20.65 -10.50 -22.33
CA ARG A 78 -20.68 -10.54 -23.80
C ARG A 78 -20.75 -11.98 -24.28
#